data_AF-A0A8S3FE62-F1
#
_entry.id   AF-A0A8S3FE62-F1
#
_cell.length_a   1.000
_cell.length_b   1.000
_cell.length_c   1.000
_cell.angle_alpha   90.00
_cell.angle_beta   90.00
_cell.angle_gamma   90.00
#
_symmetry.space_group_name_H-M   'P 1'
#
loop_
_entity.id
_entity.type
_entity.pdbx_description
1 polymer ?
#
loop_
_entity_poly.entity_id
_entity_poly.type
_entity_poly.pdbx_seq_one_letter_code
_entity_poly.pdbx_strand_id
1 'polypeptide(L)'
;MDDILEACVSALHIIAKDQQNRVIIRDLDCIPLFVRLLYPPSSVPIQRAAAGVLCELVNDRLCADIIEQQNCTPKLTELLKSNDEGVATYAAAILFRLSDDKPYDMKNRLSQDVTTALYRDEHLMNN
;
A
#
# COMPACT_ATOMS: atom_id res chain seq x y z
N MET A 1 14.50 -15.03 -10.97
CA MET A 1 14.19 -15.26 -9.53
C MET A 1 13.07 -14.32 -9.11
N ASP A 2 13.13 -13.07 -9.54
CA ASP A 2 12.07 -12.07 -9.42
C ASP A 2 10.68 -12.55 -9.89
N ASP A 3 10.59 -13.31 -10.98
CA ASP A 3 9.30 -13.84 -11.47
C ASP A 3 8.61 -14.77 -10.45
N ILE A 4 9.39 -15.58 -9.72
CA ILE A 4 8.86 -16.47 -8.68
C ILE A 4 8.41 -15.64 -7.49
N LEU A 5 9.20 -14.63 -7.11
CA LEU A 5 8.84 -13.73 -6.01
C LEU A 5 7.56 -12.96 -6.34
N GLU A 6 7.45 -12.38 -7.53
CA GLU A 6 6.24 -11.70 -8.01
C GLU A 6 5.03 -12.66 -7.99
N ALA A 7 5.18 -13.87 -8.52
CA ALA A 7 4.10 -14.85 -8.55
C ALA A 7 3.64 -15.25 -7.14
N CYS A 8 4.58 -15.50 -6.22
CA CYS A 8 4.27 -15.84 -4.83
C CYS A 8 3.56 -14.69 -4.11
N VAL A 9 4.07 -13.46 -4.21
CA VAL A 9 3.45 -12.30 -3.56
C VAL A 9 2.08 -11.99 -4.18
N SER A 10 1.93 -12.16 -5.50
CA SER A 10 0.64 -12.01 -6.18
C SER A 10 -0.38 -13.06 -5.73
N ALA A 11 0.05 -14.32 -5.53
CA ALA A 11 -0.81 -15.35 -4.97
C ALA A 11 -1.22 -15.00 -3.53
N LEU A 12 -0.28 -14.52 -2.71
CA LEU A 12 -0.56 -14.04 -1.35
C LEU A 12 -1.60 -12.90 -1.35
N HIS A 13 -1.54 -12.00 -2.32
CA HIS A 13 -2.52 -10.92 -2.46
C HIS A 13 -3.93 -11.47 -2.72
N ILE A 14 -4.08 -12.46 -3.61
CA ILE A 14 -5.40 -13.05 -3.89
C ILE A 14 -5.96 -13.77 -2.67
N ILE A 15 -5.14 -14.58 -1.97
CA ILE A 15 -5.62 -15.33 -0.81
C ILE A 15 -5.86 -14.44 0.42
N ALA A 16 -5.18 -13.29 0.54
CA ALA A 16 -5.35 -12.32 1.62
C ALA A 16 -6.71 -11.61 1.60
N LYS A 17 -7.51 -11.77 0.54
CA LYS A 17 -8.92 -11.32 0.52
C LYS A 17 -9.76 -12.03 1.58
N ASP A 18 -9.39 -13.25 1.96
CA ASP A 18 -10.01 -13.97 3.08
C ASP A 18 -9.44 -13.51 4.44
N GLN A 19 -10.33 -13.27 5.41
CA GLN A 19 -9.95 -12.77 6.74
C GLN A 19 -9.08 -13.76 7.54
N GLN A 20 -9.32 -15.06 7.44
CA GLN A 20 -8.52 -16.06 8.14
C GLN A 20 -7.10 -16.12 7.56
N ASN A 21 -7.00 -16.02 6.24
CA ASN A 21 -5.69 -15.97 5.58
C ASN A 21 -4.88 -14.72 5.96
N ARG A 22 -5.51 -13.56 6.16
CA ARG A 22 -4.81 -12.36 6.68
C ARG A 22 -4.15 -12.62 8.03
N VAL A 23 -4.88 -13.27 8.93
CA VAL A 23 -4.37 -13.65 10.26
C VAL A 23 -3.17 -14.57 10.14
N ILE A 24 -3.24 -15.59 9.29
CA ILE A 24 -2.13 -16.52 9.07
C ILE A 24 -0.90 -15.80 8.48
N ILE A 25 -1.11 -14.95 7.47
CA ILE A 25 -0.02 -14.19 6.83
C ILE A 25 0.67 -13.25 7.84
N ARG A 26 -0.11 -12.61 8.71
CA ARG A 26 0.41 -11.78 9.81
C ARG A 26 1.22 -12.61 10.80
N ASP A 27 0.69 -13.75 11.24
CA ASP A 27 1.31 -14.59 12.28
C ASP A 27 2.60 -15.28 11.77
N LEU A 28 2.79 -15.35 10.45
CA LEU A 28 4.05 -15.74 9.80
C LEU A 28 5.07 -14.60 9.66
N ASP A 29 4.81 -13.43 10.28
CA ASP A 29 5.68 -12.25 10.28
C ASP A 29 6.07 -11.77 8.87
N CYS A 30 5.13 -11.87 7.92
CA CYS A 30 5.38 -11.49 6.52
C CYS A 30 5.25 -9.98 6.26
N ILE A 31 4.65 -9.20 7.17
CA ILE A 31 4.39 -7.77 6.97
C ILE A 31 5.69 -6.96 6.75
N PRO A 32 6.75 -7.10 7.57
CA PRO A 32 8.01 -6.39 7.34
C PRO A 32 8.65 -6.72 5.98
N LEU A 33 8.48 -7.96 5.51
CA LEU A 33 8.96 -8.37 4.19
C LEU A 33 8.23 -7.64 3.07
N PHE A 34 6.89 -7.58 3.10
CA PHE A 34 6.13 -6.87 2.07
C PHE A 34 6.45 -5.38 2.06
N VAL A 35 6.63 -4.75 3.23
CA VAL A 35 7.06 -3.35 3.31
C VAL A 35 8.43 -3.18 2.67
N ARG A 36 9.39 -4.07 2.92
CA ARG A 36 10.71 -4.03 2.27
C ARG A 36 10.62 -4.13 0.74
N LEU A 37 9.69 -4.93 0.22
CA LEU A 37 9.48 -5.08 -1.22
C LEU A 37 8.94 -3.81 -1.91
N LEU A 38 8.47 -2.81 -1.16
CA LEU A 38 8.11 -1.50 -1.70
C LEU A 38 9.34 -0.66 -2.09
N TYR A 39 10.53 -1.02 -1.62
CA TYR A 39 11.76 -0.26 -1.82
C TYR A 39 12.65 -0.85 -2.93
N PRO A 40 13.51 -0.03 -3.55
CA PRO A 40 14.57 -0.54 -4.42
C PRO A 40 15.44 -1.58 -3.70
N PRO A 41 15.93 -2.62 -4.40
CA PRO A 41 15.94 -2.79 -5.86
C PRO A 41 14.69 -3.47 -6.46
N SER A 42 13.60 -3.64 -5.69
CA SER A 42 12.40 -4.35 -6.16
C SER A 42 11.81 -3.69 -7.41
N SER A 43 11.49 -4.52 -8.41
CA SER A 43 10.86 -4.07 -9.66
C SER A 43 9.42 -3.60 -9.45
N VAL A 44 8.90 -2.80 -10.38
CA VAL A 44 7.52 -2.27 -10.31
C VAL A 44 6.46 -3.38 -10.15
N PRO A 45 6.52 -4.52 -10.88
CA PRO A 45 5.58 -5.61 -10.66
C PRO A 45 5.61 -6.19 -9.23
N ILE A 46 6.79 -6.32 -8.63
CA ILE A 46 6.95 -6.77 -7.24
C ILE A 46 6.40 -5.74 -6.27
N GLN A 47 6.68 -4.44 -6.49
CA GLN A 47 6.14 -3.36 -5.66
C GLN A 47 4.60 -3.35 -5.72
N ARG A 48 4.03 -3.54 -6.91
CA ARG A 48 2.58 -3.63 -7.12
C ARG A 48 1.98 -4.83 -6.37
N ALA A 49 2.61 -6.00 -6.48
CA ALA A 49 2.16 -7.19 -5.77
C ALA A 49 2.23 -7.00 -4.25
N ALA A 50 3.34 -6.46 -3.73
CA ALA A 50 3.54 -6.20 -2.31
C ALA A 50 2.55 -5.16 -1.76
N ALA A 51 2.34 -4.07 -2.49
CA ALA A 51 1.33 -3.07 -2.16
C ALA A 51 -0.09 -3.67 -2.19
N GLY A 52 -0.39 -4.57 -3.14
CA GLY A 52 -1.65 -5.32 -3.17
C GLY A 52 -1.87 -6.16 -1.91
N VAL A 53 -0.87 -6.93 -1.47
CA VAL A 53 -0.97 -7.70 -0.22
C VAL A 53 -1.21 -6.78 0.98
N LEU A 54 -0.41 -5.70 1.11
CA LEU A 54 -0.54 -4.75 2.20
C LEU A 54 -1.92 -4.04 2.20
N CYS A 55 -2.49 -3.79 1.02
CA CYS A 55 -3.83 -3.22 0.87
C CYS A 55 -4.94 -4.16 1.35
N GLU A 56 -4.75 -5.48 1.25
CA GLU A 56 -5.69 -6.43 1.85
C GLU A 56 -5.48 -6.52 3.37
N LEU A 57 -4.21 -6.58 3.82
CA LEU A 57 -3.86 -6.72 5.23
C LEU A 57 -4.29 -5.52 6.07
N VAL A 58 -4.18 -4.29 5.56
CA VAL A 58 -4.55 -3.06 6.29
C VAL A 58 -6.06 -2.98 6.63
N ASN A 59 -6.90 -3.85 6.07
CA ASN A 59 -8.30 -3.98 6.47
C ASN A 59 -8.48 -4.69 7.83
N ASP A 60 -7.44 -5.36 8.33
CA ASP A 60 -7.39 -5.89 9.70
C ASP A 60 -6.65 -4.90 10.61
N ARG A 61 -7.25 -4.58 11.75
CA ARG A 61 -6.72 -3.55 12.66
C ARG A 61 -5.33 -3.88 13.19
N LEU A 62 -5.08 -5.13 13.59
CA LEU A 62 -3.78 -5.52 14.12
C LEU A 62 -2.72 -5.48 13.02
N CYS A 63 -3.07 -5.87 11.79
CA CYS A 63 -2.18 -5.72 10.65
C CYS A 63 -1.88 -4.24 10.36
N ALA A 64 -2.89 -3.36 10.40
CA ALA A 64 -2.71 -1.92 10.17
C ALA A 64 -1.73 -1.31 11.19
N ASP A 65 -1.86 -1.65 12.47
CA ASP A 65 -0.93 -1.21 13.52
C ASP A 65 0.51 -1.67 13.22
N ILE A 66 0.69 -2.93 12.81
CA ILE A 66 2.01 -3.48 12.47
C ILE A 66 2.59 -2.78 11.23
N ILE A 67 1.77 -2.50 10.21
CA ILE A 67 2.17 -1.79 8.99
C ILE A 67 2.61 -0.35 9.33
N GLU A 68 1.87 0.36 10.20
CA GLU A 68 2.24 1.71 10.63
C GLU A 68 3.56 1.70 11.41
N GLN A 69 3.78 0.70 12.27
CA GLN A 69 5.04 0.52 13.01
C GLN A 69 6.25 0.27 12.09
N GLN A 70 6.05 -0.17 10.84
CA GLN A 70 7.15 -0.28 9.87
C GLN A 70 7.62 1.08 9.31
N ASN A 71 7.00 2.19 9.72
CA ASN A 71 7.34 3.55 9.25
C ASN A 71 7.32 3.68 7.72
N CYS A 72 6.40 2.97 7.05
CA CYS A 72 6.32 2.93 5.59
C CYS A 72 5.56 4.12 4.97
N THR A 73 4.93 4.97 5.78
CA THR A 73 4.14 6.15 5.33
C THR A 73 4.89 7.03 4.33
N PRO A 74 6.15 7.45 4.55
CA PRO A 74 6.85 8.28 3.56
C PRO A 74 7.03 7.58 2.22
N LYS A 75 7.28 6.26 2.25
CA LYS A 75 7.44 5.48 1.02
C LYS A 75 6.12 5.30 0.29
N LEU A 76 5.03 5.03 0.99
CA LEU A 76 3.70 4.97 0.38
C LEU A 76 3.34 6.33 -0.26
N THR A 77 3.66 7.45 0.39
CA THR A 77 3.44 8.79 -0.18
C THR A 77 4.28 9.04 -1.43
N GLU A 78 5.50 8.50 -1.50
CA GLU A 78 6.31 8.52 -2.73
C GLU A 78 5.65 7.69 -3.84
N LEU A 79 5.16 6.50 -3.51
CA LEU A 79 4.52 5.57 -4.46
C LEU A 79 3.19 6.10 -5.02
N LEU A 80 2.53 7.06 -4.37
CA LEU A 80 1.38 7.79 -4.95
C LEU A 80 1.72 8.46 -6.28
N LYS A 81 2.99 8.79 -6.52
CA LYS A 81 3.48 9.44 -7.74
C LYS A 81 4.09 8.45 -8.74
N SER A 82 3.88 7.15 -8.52
CA SER A 82 4.32 6.11 -9.44
C SER A 82 3.65 6.27 -10.80
N ASN A 83 4.39 5.98 -11.88
CA ASN A 83 3.81 5.89 -13.23
C ASN A 83 2.96 4.62 -13.41
N ASP A 84 3.03 3.67 -12.47
CA ASP A 84 2.16 2.49 -12.44
C ASP A 84 0.92 2.81 -11.60
N GLU A 85 -0.23 2.87 -12.27
CA GLU A 85 -1.54 3.19 -11.66
C GLU A 85 -1.92 2.19 -10.57
N GLY A 86 -1.56 0.92 -10.72
CA GLY A 86 -1.84 -0.11 -9.72
C GLY A 86 -1.08 0.15 -8.42
N VAL A 87 0.21 0.45 -8.51
CA VAL A 87 1.04 0.84 -7.36
C VAL A 87 0.48 2.09 -6.68
N ALA A 88 0.19 3.14 -7.44
CA ALA A 88 -0.34 4.39 -6.90
C ALA A 88 -1.68 4.20 -6.18
N THR A 89 -2.59 3.43 -6.80
CA THR A 89 -3.91 3.10 -6.23
C THR A 89 -3.79 2.35 -4.92
N TYR A 90 -2.96 1.30 -4.86
CA TYR A 90 -2.76 0.56 -3.61
C TYR A 90 -2.12 1.41 -2.52
N ALA A 91 -1.13 2.23 -2.88
CA ALA A 91 -0.50 3.14 -1.92
C ALA A 91 -1.51 4.13 -1.32
N ALA A 92 -2.40 4.69 -2.14
CA ALA A 92 -3.48 5.58 -1.70
C ALA A 92 -4.45 4.86 -0.75
N ALA A 93 -4.88 3.65 -1.10
CA ALA A 93 -5.79 2.87 -0.28
C ALA A 93 -5.18 2.54 1.09
N ILE A 94 -3.90 2.14 1.14
CA ILE A 94 -3.20 1.86 2.40
C ILE A 94 -3.11 3.13 3.26
N LEU A 95 -2.65 4.25 2.68
CA LEU A 95 -2.54 5.52 3.40
C LEU A 95 -3.88 6.00 3.95
N PHE A 96 -4.95 5.88 3.14
CA PHE A 96 -6.31 6.21 3.58
C PHE A 96 -6.72 5.36 4.79
N ARG A 97 -6.51 4.05 4.72
CA ARG A 97 -6.85 3.13 5.83
C ARG A 97 -6.05 3.42 7.10
N LEU A 98 -4.74 3.67 6.99
CA LEU A 98 -3.90 4.05 8.13
C LEU A 98 -4.28 5.42 8.71
N SER A 99 -4.88 6.30 7.92
CA SER A 99 -5.35 7.60 8.40
C SER A 99 -6.71 7.55 9.11
N ASP A 100 -7.45 6.44 8.95
CA ASP A 100 -8.84 6.35 9.42
C ASP A 100 -8.96 6.32 10.96
N ASP A 101 -7.92 5.88 11.66
CA ASP A 101 -7.87 5.82 13.14
C ASP A 101 -7.22 7.07 13.78
N LYS A 102 -6.86 8.11 12.99
CA LYS A 102 -6.25 9.35 13.50
C LYS A 102 -7.33 10.36 13.94
N PRO A 103 -7.11 11.12 15.03
CA PRO A 103 -8.02 12.19 15.43
C PRO A 103 -8.24 13.18 14.26
N TYR A 104 -9.46 13.70 14.18
CA TYR A 104 -10.11 14.34 13.02
C TYR A 104 -9.26 15.36 12.23
N ASP A 105 -8.27 15.99 12.87
CA ASP A 105 -7.43 17.03 12.27
C ASP A 105 -6.46 16.54 11.18
N MET A 106 -6.03 15.27 11.23
CA MET A 106 -5.10 14.74 10.22
C MET A 106 -5.80 14.31 8.93
N LYS A 107 -7.08 13.91 9.00
CA LYS A 107 -7.92 13.52 7.84
C LYS A 107 -8.12 14.68 6.87
N ASN A 108 -8.30 15.90 7.39
CA ASN A 108 -8.51 17.09 6.55
C ASN A 108 -7.29 17.43 5.69
N ARG A 109 -6.07 17.29 6.24
CA ARG A 109 -4.83 17.59 5.50
C ARG A 109 -4.57 16.55 4.42
N LEU A 110 -4.74 15.27 4.72
CA LEU A 110 -4.54 14.19 3.75
C LEU A 110 -5.59 14.22 2.63
N SER A 111 -6.86 14.49 2.97
CA SER A 111 -7.92 14.68 1.99
C SER A 111 -7.61 15.86 1.06
N GLN A 112 -7.07 16.96 1.58
CA GLN A 112 -6.62 18.10 0.77
C GLN A 112 -5.45 17.74 -0.14
N ASP A 113 -4.46 17.01 0.37
CA ASP A 113 -3.28 16.58 -0.40
C ASP A 113 -3.64 15.61 -1.53
N VAL A 114 -4.52 14.63 -1.27
CA VAL A 114 -5.02 13.66 -2.26
C VAL A 114 -5.85 14.37 -3.33
N THR A 115 -6.77 15.24 -2.93
CA THR A 115 -7.58 16.05 -3.86
C THR A 115 -6.68 16.88 -4.76
N THR A 116 -5.69 17.57 -4.18
CA THR A 116 -4.76 18.41 -4.94
C THR A 116 -3.89 17.60 -5.90
N ALA A 117 -3.49 16.39 -5.53
CA ALA A 117 -2.75 15.49 -6.42
C ALA A 117 -3.60 15.03 -7.61
N LEU A 118 -4.85 14.60 -7.36
CA LEU A 118 -5.76 14.10 -8.41
C LEU A 118 -6.18 15.20 -9.40
N TYR A 119 -6.44 16.43 -8.92
CA TYR A 119 -6.84 17.55 -9.79
C TYR A 119 -5.67 18.21 -10.52
N ARG A 120 -4.42 18.00 -10.09
CA ARG A 120 -3.25 18.50 -10.83
C ARG A 120 -3.03 17.76 -12.14
N ASP A 121 -3.43 16.48 -12.23
CA ASP A 121 -3.29 15.69 -13.45
C ASP A 121 -4.31 16.10 -14.53
N GLU A 122 -5.54 16.48 -14.16
CA GLU A 122 -6.54 16.95 -15.14
C GLU A 122 -6.11 18.24 -15.86
N HIS A 123 -5.34 19.11 -15.20
CA HIS A 123 -4.89 20.36 -15.83
C HIS A 123 -3.63 20.22 -16.70
N LEU A 124 -2.88 19.11 -16.55
CA LEU A 124 -1.73 18.80 -17.41
C LEU A 124 -2.12 18.02 -18.67
N MET A 125 -3.31 17.39 -18.70
CA MET A 125 -3.83 16.70 -19.89
C MET A 125 -4.60 17.61 -20.85
N ASN A 126 -4.78 18.89 -20.52
CA ASN A 126 -5.61 19.83 -21.29
C ASN A 126 -4.86 21.03 -21.89
N ASN A 127 -3.52 20.95 -22.01
CA ASN A 127 -2.69 21.95 -22.72
C ASN A 127 -1.80 21.29 -23.77
#